data_AF-A0A6I2KU58-F1
#
_entry.id   AF-A0A6I2KU58-F1
#
_cell.length_a   1.000
_cell.length_b   1.000
_cell.length_c   1.000
_cell.angle_alpha   90.00
_cell.angle_beta   90.00
_cell.angle_gamma   90.00
#
_symmetry.space_group_name_H-M   'P 1'
#
loop_
_entity.id
_entity.type
_entity.pdbx_description
1 polymer ?
#
loop_
_entity_poly.entity_id
_entity_poly.type
_entity_poly.pdbx_seq_one_letter_code
_entity_poly.pdbx_strand_id
1 'polypeptide(L)'
;MSGGMSRKYWFALIVSLILMAHYFYFRVPFVANEYGRNMAEWPLLGDVLVSVPMLYYFMFRPSLRQFLAAWAGMVAAGLLAGRLLIPEESKHLWRGIESLWLPIVLAESALEIYLLVLVVRRVKALLRLSGNVDEALETAIHSRFGRGGFAPFALFEMRIWYYGLFMRKGERLRFCGEQHFSYDKNHGNVSNQFAIIMLMLFEMPLSHLMLHLMSAKQWVSWVADILTLWGMLYLVAEYRASQWRPVSLDRDALLIRNGVLSRDRVIAYDVIESVVRCADNVRRRRGILRFRQMGSLNVEIRLRDGGMRPITHIYLSLDKPDAFIDALRARL
;
A
#
# COMPACT_ATOMS: atom_id res chain seq x y z
N MET A 1 32.25 -19.65 -13.38
CA MET A 1 31.89 -18.52 -12.49
C MET A 1 31.50 -17.34 -13.37
N SER A 2 30.23 -17.21 -13.75
CA SER A 2 29.78 -16.08 -14.57
C SER A 2 29.63 -14.85 -13.68
N GLY A 3 30.54 -13.88 -13.83
CA GLY A 3 30.42 -12.56 -13.21
C GLY A 3 29.19 -11.85 -13.77
N GLY A 4 28.04 -12.00 -13.11
CA GLY A 4 26.83 -11.27 -13.47
C GLY A 4 27.05 -9.77 -13.29
N MET A 5 26.71 -8.96 -14.29
CA MET A 5 26.75 -7.51 -14.18
C MET A 5 25.97 -7.03 -12.97
N SER A 6 26.59 -6.18 -12.15
CA SER A 6 25.92 -5.51 -11.03
C SER A 6 24.70 -4.72 -11.51
N ARG A 7 23.66 -4.62 -10.66
CA ARG A 7 22.43 -3.85 -10.93
C ARG A 7 22.68 -2.41 -11.37
N LYS A 8 23.80 -1.83 -10.94
CA LYS A 8 24.24 -0.49 -11.37
C LYS A 8 24.57 -0.42 -12.86
N TYR A 9 25.25 -1.43 -13.39
CA TYR A 9 25.58 -1.50 -14.82
C TYR A 9 24.34 -1.75 -15.67
N TRP A 10 23.41 -2.58 -15.20
CA TRP A 10 22.11 -2.77 -15.85
C TRP A 10 21.28 -1.48 -15.88
N PHE A 11 21.21 -0.76 -14.75
CA PHE A 11 20.52 0.52 -14.70
C PHE A 11 21.13 1.53 -15.68
N ALA A 12 22.47 1.67 -15.65
CA ALA A 12 23.17 2.56 -16.58
C ALA A 12 22.94 2.16 -18.04
N LEU A 13 23.02 0.87 -18.37
CA LEU A 13 22.78 0.37 -19.72
C LEU A 13 21.36 0.70 -20.21
N ILE A 14 20.34 0.46 -19.38
CA ILE A 14 18.94 0.76 -19.73
C ILE A 14 18.75 2.26 -19.96
N VAL A 15 19.28 3.10 -19.06
CA VAL A 15 19.21 4.56 -19.22
C VAL A 15 19.94 5.01 -20.50
N SER A 16 21.12 4.46 -20.79
CA SER A 16 21.85 4.75 -22.02
C SER A 16 21.08 4.33 -23.28
N LEU A 17 20.42 3.18 -23.27
CA LEU A 17 19.57 2.73 -24.37
C LEU A 17 18.35 3.64 -24.57
N ILE A 18 17.72 4.09 -23.50
CA ILE A 18 16.61 5.06 -23.55
C ILE A 18 17.09 6.37 -24.17
N LEU A 19 18.23 6.91 -23.71
CA LEU A 19 18.79 8.16 -24.26
C LEU A 19 19.20 8.00 -25.72
N MET A 20 19.75 6.84 -26.10
CA MET A 20 20.10 6.53 -27.48
C MET A 20 18.86 6.43 -28.37
N ALA A 21 17.78 5.81 -27.89
CA ALA A 21 16.50 5.77 -28.60
C ALA A 21 15.93 7.18 -28.83
N HIS A 22 16.01 8.05 -27.82
CA HIS A 22 15.60 9.46 -27.97
C HIS A 22 16.51 10.22 -28.95
N TYR A 23 17.82 9.97 -28.94
CA TYR A 23 18.72 10.53 -29.93
C TYR A 23 18.32 10.15 -31.36
N PHE A 24 18.03 8.87 -31.60
CA PHE A 24 17.52 8.43 -32.90
C PHE A 24 16.17 9.06 -33.24
N TYR A 25 15.26 9.17 -32.25
CA TYR A 25 13.97 9.81 -32.45
C TYR A 25 14.07 11.27 -32.90
N PHE A 26 15.03 12.02 -32.35
CA PHE A 26 15.24 13.42 -32.72
C PHE A 26 16.17 13.63 -33.94
N ARG A 27 16.80 12.58 -34.48
CA ARG A 27 17.80 12.73 -35.56
C ARG A 27 17.49 11.96 -36.83
N VAL A 28 16.71 10.89 -36.74
CA VAL A 28 16.38 10.03 -37.88
C VAL A 28 14.90 10.19 -38.23
N PRO A 29 14.54 10.54 -39.47
CA PRO A 29 13.14 10.61 -39.88
C PRO A 29 12.56 9.20 -40.03
N PHE A 30 11.48 8.91 -39.30
CA PHE A 30 10.77 7.63 -39.35
C PHE A 30 9.29 7.81 -38.95
N VAL A 31 8.53 6.73 -38.98
CA VAL A 31 7.06 6.78 -38.78
C VAL A 31 6.66 7.45 -37.47
N ALA A 32 7.40 7.24 -36.37
CA ALA A 32 6.99 7.74 -35.05
C ALA A 32 7.26 9.24 -34.83
N ASN A 33 8.10 9.89 -35.64
CA ASN A 33 8.31 11.35 -35.60
C ASN A 33 7.73 12.09 -36.83
N GLU A 34 6.79 11.44 -37.52
CA GLU A 34 6.20 11.93 -38.77
C GLU A 34 7.24 12.35 -39.81
N TYR A 35 8.33 11.58 -39.93
CA TYR A 35 9.47 11.89 -40.78
C TYR A 35 10.11 13.26 -40.47
N GLY A 36 10.18 13.61 -39.19
CA GLY A 36 10.78 14.85 -38.70
C GLY A 36 9.84 16.06 -38.68
N ARG A 37 8.56 15.91 -39.02
CA ARG A 37 7.59 17.02 -38.99
C ARG A 37 7.06 17.31 -37.59
N ASN A 38 7.00 16.29 -36.74
CA ASN A 38 6.45 16.40 -35.40
C ASN A 38 7.33 15.66 -34.39
N MET A 39 8.17 16.43 -33.70
CA MET A 39 9.16 15.91 -32.75
C MET A 39 8.70 16.21 -31.33
N ALA A 40 7.68 15.47 -30.90
CA ALA A 40 7.07 15.68 -29.59
C ALA A 40 8.10 15.51 -28.45
N GLU A 41 8.18 16.50 -27.55
CA GLU A 41 9.14 16.54 -26.42
C GLU A 41 8.67 15.71 -25.20
N TRP A 42 7.36 15.47 -25.09
CA TRP A 42 6.74 14.85 -23.91
C TRP A 42 7.19 13.41 -23.61
N PRO A 43 7.57 12.54 -24.59
CA PRO A 43 8.06 11.19 -24.26
C PRO A 43 9.37 11.24 -23.47
N LEU A 44 10.28 12.14 -23.83
CA LEU A 44 11.52 12.35 -23.09
C LEU A 44 11.23 12.88 -21.68
N LEU A 45 10.28 13.81 -21.53
CA LEU A 45 9.86 14.29 -20.21
C LEU A 45 9.26 13.16 -19.37
N GLY A 46 8.41 12.33 -19.96
CA GLY A 46 7.82 11.18 -19.27
C GLY A 46 8.88 10.22 -18.75
N ASP A 47 9.89 9.92 -19.57
CA ASP A 47 10.97 9.02 -19.17
C ASP A 47 11.88 9.61 -18.10
N VAL A 48 12.22 10.89 -18.22
CA VAL A 48 13.07 11.60 -17.25
C VAL A 48 12.37 11.79 -15.91
N LEU A 49 11.08 12.13 -15.90
CA LEU A 49 10.32 12.45 -14.68
C LEU A 49 9.74 11.21 -14.00
N VAL A 50 9.42 10.16 -14.77
CA VAL A 50 8.62 9.02 -14.28
C VAL A 50 9.34 7.69 -14.50
N SER A 51 9.60 7.30 -15.76
CA SER A 51 10.08 5.94 -16.08
C SER A 51 11.45 5.63 -15.46
N VAL A 52 12.44 6.50 -15.64
CA VAL A 52 13.81 6.30 -15.13
C VAL A 52 13.87 6.34 -13.60
N PRO A 53 13.20 7.30 -12.92
CA PRO A 53 13.15 7.25 -11.47
C PRO A 53 12.39 6.04 -10.92
N MET A 54 11.26 5.64 -11.53
CA MET A 54 10.56 4.42 -11.11
C MET A 54 11.44 3.18 -11.27
N LEU A 55 12.19 3.08 -12.37
CA LEU A 55 13.18 2.03 -12.57
C LEU A 55 14.24 2.03 -11.46
N TYR A 56 14.77 3.20 -11.09
CA TYR A 56 15.69 3.33 -9.97
C TYR A 56 15.07 2.88 -8.64
N TYR A 57 13.82 3.29 -8.38
CA TYR A 57 13.10 2.89 -7.17
C TYR A 57 12.93 1.37 -7.09
N PHE A 58 12.51 0.73 -8.18
CA PHE A 58 12.29 -0.72 -8.21
C PHE A 58 13.59 -1.52 -8.10
N MET A 59 14.67 -1.08 -8.76
CA MET A 59 15.96 -1.79 -8.75
C MET A 59 16.70 -1.70 -7.42
N PHE A 60 16.67 -0.52 -6.78
CA PHE A 60 17.50 -0.23 -5.61
C PHE A 60 16.72 -0.11 -4.31
N ARG A 61 15.38 -0.05 -4.36
CA ARG A 61 14.48 0.12 -3.21
C ARG A 61 15.00 1.16 -2.20
N PRO A 62 15.37 2.36 -2.67
CA PRO A 62 15.96 3.40 -1.82
C PRO A 62 14.97 3.86 -0.76
N SER A 63 15.49 4.39 0.35
CA SER A 63 14.66 5.17 1.27
C SER A 63 14.08 6.39 0.53
N LEU A 64 12.94 6.94 1.00
CA LEU A 64 12.29 8.08 0.35
C LEU A 64 13.26 9.25 0.09
N ARG A 65 14.15 9.54 1.06
CA ARG A 65 15.21 10.54 0.92
C ARG A 65 16.18 10.26 -0.22
N GLN A 66 16.65 9.01 -0.30
CA GLN A 66 17.60 8.60 -1.32
C GLN A 66 16.92 8.50 -2.69
N PHE A 67 15.63 8.20 -2.72
CA PHE A 67 14.83 8.17 -3.92
C PHE A 67 14.71 9.57 -4.52
N LEU A 68 14.21 10.52 -3.73
CA LEU A 68 13.95 11.88 -4.18
C LEU A 68 15.26 12.61 -4.53
N ALA A 69 16.33 12.49 -3.73
CA ALA A 69 17.64 13.02 -4.10
C ALA A 69 18.18 12.45 -5.44
N ALA A 70 17.96 11.16 -5.70
CA ALA A 70 18.35 10.53 -6.95
C ALA A 70 17.42 10.91 -8.11
N TRP A 71 16.12 11.06 -7.84
CA TRP A 71 15.11 11.57 -8.77
C TRP A 71 15.50 12.96 -9.24
N ALA A 72 15.81 13.89 -8.32
CA ALA A 72 16.26 15.23 -8.65
C ALA A 72 17.53 15.23 -9.52
N GLY A 73 18.51 14.38 -9.17
CA GLY A 73 19.72 14.21 -9.97
C GLY A 73 19.46 13.66 -11.38
N MET A 74 18.55 12.69 -11.51
CA MET A 74 18.14 12.11 -12.80
C MET A 74 17.36 13.12 -13.64
N VAL A 75 16.47 13.91 -13.02
CA VAL A 75 15.73 14.97 -13.69
C VAL A 75 16.69 16.04 -14.18
N ALA A 76 17.63 16.50 -13.35
CA ALA A 76 18.64 17.47 -13.78
C ALA A 76 19.49 16.94 -14.96
N ALA A 77 19.95 15.69 -14.89
CA ALA A 77 20.70 15.06 -15.97
C ALA A 77 19.86 14.88 -17.25
N GLY A 78 18.60 14.50 -17.12
CA GLY A 78 17.67 14.34 -18.24
C GLY A 78 17.29 15.67 -18.90
N LEU A 79 17.16 16.74 -18.11
CA LEU A 79 16.96 18.10 -18.61
C LEU A 79 18.17 18.60 -19.42
N LEU A 80 19.39 18.32 -18.94
CA LEU A 80 20.62 18.57 -19.69
C LEU A 80 20.70 17.74 -20.97
N ALA A 81 20.29 16.47 -20.91
CA ALA A 81 20.24 15.60 -22.09
C ALA A 81 19.25 16.14 -23.13
N GLY A 82 18.03 16.52 -22.73
CA GLY A 82 17.05 17.09 -23.67
C GLY A 82 17.50 18.42 -24.28
N ARG A 83 18.26 19.25 -23.54
CA ARG A 83 18.88 20.47 -24.09
C ARG A 83 19.83 20.16 -25.25
N LEU A 84 20.56 19.04 -25.19
CA LEU A 84 21.52 18.61 -26.22
C LEU A 84 20.86 17.80 -27.35
N LEU A 85 19.82 17.04 -27.03
CA LEU A 85 19.16 16.10 -27.94
C LEU A 85 18.10 16.76 -28.82
N ILE A 86 17.30 17.67 -28.26
CA ILE A 86 16.16 18.30 -28.95
C ILE A 86 16.68 19.45 -29.85
N PRO A 87 16.33 19.48 -31.15
CA PRO A 87 16.65 20.60 -32.04
C PRO A 87 16.03 21.92 -31.54
N GLU A 88 16.76 23.03 -31.67
CA GLU A 88 16.32 24.35 -31.16
C GLU A 88 14.94 24.80 -31.68
N GLU A 89 14.59 24.42 -32.91
CA GLU A 89 13.33 24.75 -33.57
C GLU A 89 12.12 24.04 -32.92
N SER A 90 12.35 22.89 -32.26
CA SER A 90 11.32 22.05 -31.66
C SER A 90 11.23 22.18 -30.14
N LYS A 91 12.02 23.07 -29.52
CA LYS A 91 12.02 23.30 -28.05
C LYS A 91 10.90 24.25 -27.64
N HIS A 92 9.66 23.79 -27.61
CA HIS A 92 8.53 24.58 -27.12
C HIS A 92 8.39 24.46 -25.60
N LEU A 93 8.44 23.24 -25.06
CA LEU A 93 8.37 22.98 -23.62
C LEU A 93 9.73 23.19 -22.94
N TRP A 94 10.82 22.78 -23.59
CA TRP A 94 12.17 22.87 -23.03
C TRP A 94 12.64 24.29 -22.76
N ARG A 95 12.28 25.28 -23.60
CA ARG A 95 12.66 26.69 -23.37
C ARG A 95 12.09 27.25 -22.07
N GLY A 96 10.85 26.90 -21.74
CA GLY A 96 10.23 27.28 -20.46
C GLY A 96 10.99 26.67 -19.28
N ILE A 97 11.33 25.38 -19.39
CA ILE A 97 12.05 24.64 -18.36
C ILE A 97 13.49 25.14 -18.20
N GLU A 98 14.20 25.47 -19.29
CA GLU A 98 15.57 26.00 -19.28
C GLU A 98 15.70 27.34 -18.54
N SER A 99 14.64 28.15 -18.48
CA SER A 99 14.63 29.38 -17.69
C SER A 99 14.36 29.17 -16.19
N LEU A 100 13.73 28.04 -15.83
CA LEU A 100 13.22 27.78 -14.48
C LEU A 100 13.87 26.58 -13.79
N TRP A 101 14.74 25.81 -14.45
CA TRP A 101 15.26 24.56 -13.89
C TRP A 101 16.04 24.76 -12.58
N LEU A 102 16.84 25.83 -12.48
CA LEU A 102 17.63 26.12 -11.28
C LEU A 102 16.73 26.50 -10.08
N PRO A 103 15.76 27.44 -10.19
CA PRO A 103 14.84 27.70 -9.09
C PRO A 103 13.92 26.51 -8.77
N ILE A 104 13.52 25.70 -9.77
CA ILE A 104 12.71 24.49 -9.55
C ILE A 104 13.48 23.46 -8.72
N VAL A 105 14.74 23.15 -9.07
CA VAL A 105 15.58 22.19 -8.33
C VAL A 105 15.87 22.69 -6.91
N LEU A 106 16.12 23.99 -6.72
CA LEU A 106 16.32 24.57 -5.39
C LEU A 106 15.05 24.53 -4.53
N ALA A 107 13.89 24.86 -5.11
CA ALA A 107 12.61 24.81 -4.42
C ALA A 107 12.21 23.37 -4.04
N GLU A 108 12.44 22.41 -4.95
CA GLU A 108 12.17 20.99 -4.73
C GLU A 108 13.09 20.39 -3.67
N SER A 109 14.40 20.69 -3.73
CA SER A 109 15.37 20.30 -2.71
C SER A 109 15.00 20.87 -1.32
N ALA A 110 14.60 22.14 -1.26
CA ALA A 110 14.17 22.78 -0.01
C ALA A 110 12.88 22.18 0.53
N LEU A 111 11.89 21.91 -0.34
CA LEU A 111 10.63 21.26 0.00
C LEU A 111 10.87 19.84 0.53
N GLU A 112 11.74 19.07 -0.13
CA GLU A 112 12.08 17.73 0.30
C GLU A 112 12.77 17.75 1.68
N ILE A 113 13.75 18.63 1.89
CA ILE A 113 14.42 18.76 3.19
C ILE A 113 13.39 19.12 4.28
N TYR A 114 12.47 20.03 3.98
CA TYR A 114 11.40 20.43 4.89
C TYR A 114 10.44 19.28 5.21
N LEU A 115 9.94 18.57 4.19
CA LEU A 115 9.04 17.43 4.34
C LEU A 115 9.72 16.27 5.09
N LEU A 116 11.00 16.03 4.82
CA LEU A 116 11.77 15.01 5.52
C LEU A 116 11.94 15.35 7.00
N VAL A 117 12.26 16.60 7.31
CA VAL A 117 12.33 17.08 8.71
C VAL A 117 10.96 16.94 9.38
N LEU A 118 9.87 17.28 8.69
CA LEU A 118 8.51 17.16 9.22
C LEU A 118 8.13 15.71 9.50
N VAL A 119 8.33 14.81 8.53
CA VAL A 119 8.01 13.38 8.63
C VAL A 119 8.86 12.72 9.70
N VAL A 120 10.17 12.98 9.74
CA VAL A 120 11.06 12.42 10.79
C VAL A 120 10.62 12.91 12.17
N ARG A 121 10.27 14.18 12.33
CA ARG A 121 9.79 14.72 13.61
C ARG A 121 8.44 14.12 14.01
N ARG A 122 7.48 14.03 13.09
CA ARG A 122 6.14 13.48 13.35
C ARG A 122 6.17 11.98 13.62
N VAL A 123 6.92 11.22 12.83
CA VAL A 123 7.09 9.76 13.02
C VAL A 123 7.84 9.47 14.32
N LYS A 124 8.92 10.21 14.64
CA LYS A 124 9.60 10.05 15.95
C LYS A 124 8.70 10.44 17.12
N ALA A 125 7.89 11.49 16.99
CA ALA A 125 6.97 11.90 18.04
C ALA A 125 5.86 10.85 18.26
N LEU A 126 5.25 10.35 17.17
CA LEU A 126 4.20 9.33 17.22
C LEU A 126 4.72 7.97 17.73
N LEU A 127 5.89 7.53 17.28
CA LEU A 127 6.48 6.25 17.71
C LEU A 127 7.00 6.27 19.15
N ARG A 128 7.38 7.45 19.69
CA ARG A 128 7.82 7.59 21.08
C ARG A 128 6.67 7.60 22.08
N LEU A 129 5.44 7.89 21.66
CA LEU A 129 4.33 8.15 22.58
C LEU A 129 3.51 6.91 22.96
N SER A 130 3.33 5.91 22.09
CA SER A 130 2.45 4.76 22.42
C SER A 130 3.08 3.38 22.25
N GLY A 131 4.04 3.20 21.34
CA GLY A 131 4.51 1.86 20.94
C GLY A 131 3.46 1.01 20.20
N ASN A 132 2.17 1.33 20.34
CA ASN A 132 1.03 0.77 19.64
C ASN A 132 0.55 1.73 18.55
N VAL A 133 0.73 1.34 17.29
CA VAL A 133 0.40 2.19 16.13
C VAL A 133 -1.11 2.32 15.94
N ASP A 134 -1.87 1.26 16.17
CA ASP A 134 -3.33 1.30 16.00
C ASP A 134 -3.98 2.28 16.97
N GLU A 135 -3.51 2.30 18.22
CA GLU A 135 -3.98 3.23 19.24
C GLU A 135 -3.57 4.67 18.93
N ALA A 136 -2.36 4.88 18.39
CA ALA A 136 -1.92 6.20 17.95
C ALA A 136 -2.76 6.72 16.78
N LEU A 137 -3.09 5.87 15.80
CA LEU A 137 -3.97 6.22 14.68
C LEU A 137 -5.38 6.55 15.18
N GLU A 138 -5.93 5.72 16.05
CA GLU A 138 -7.26 5.91 16.64
C GLU A 138 -7.34 7.21 17.45
N THR A 139 -6.35 7.48 18.30
CA THR A 139 -6.24 8.73 19.08
C THR A 139 -6.09 9.95 18.17
N ALA A 140 -5.29 9.86 17.11
CA ALA A 140 -5.10 10.95 16.16
C ALA A 140 -6.39 11.29 15.40
N ILE A 141 -7.13 10.27 14.97
CA ILE A 141 -8.41 10.47 14.29
C ILE A 141 -9.47 11.00 15.27
N HIS A 142 -9.59 10.43 16.46
CA HIS A 142 -10.59 10.87 17.44
C HIS A 142 -10.33 12.27 18.00
N SER A 143 -9.08 12.67 18.18
CA SER A 143 -8.76 14.03 18.59
C SER A 143 -9.11 15.07 17.53
N ARG A 144 -9.06 14.70 16.24
CA ARG A 144 -9.32 15.62 15.13
C ARG A 144 -10.77 15.67 14.66
N PHE A 145 -11.42 14.51 14.60
CA PHE A 145 -12.76 14.34 14.03
C PHE A 145 -13.80 13.89 15.07
N GLY A 146 -13.41 13.76 16.33
CA GLY A 146 -14.25 13.20 17.38
C GLY A 146 -14.55 11.72 17.16
N ARG A 147 -15.59 11.22 17.82
CA ARG A 147 -16.14 9.86 17.64
C ARG A 147 -17.34 9.84 16.67
N GLY A 148 -17.49 10.87 15.85
CA GLY A 148 -18.59 11.01 14.89
C GLY A 148 -18.54 9.98 13.74
N GLY A 149 -19.57 9.95 12.91
CA GLY A 149 -19.74 8.94 11.84
C GLY A 149 -18.61 8.86 10.81
N PHE A 150 -17.84 9.93 10.62
CA PHE A 150 -16.68 9.96 9.71
C PHE A 150 -15.42 9.32 10.31
N ALA A 151 -15.28 9.29 11.65
CA ALA A 151 -14.08 8.80 12.30
C ALA A 151 -13.76 7.32 11.98
N PRO A 152 -14.73 6.38 11.94
CA PRO A 152 -14.47 5.01 11.52
C PRO A 152 -13.95 4.89 10.08
N PHE A 153 -14.45 5.71 9.17
CA PHE A 153 -14.00 5.72 7.77
C PHE A 153 -12.58 6.30 7.66
N ALA A 154 -12.30 7.41 8.33
CA ALA A 154 -10.97 8.00 8.36
C ALA A 154 -9.93 7.06 8.99
N LEU A 155 -10.29 6.36 10.06
CA LEU A 155 -9.42 5.36 10.69
C LEU A 155 -9.17 4.17 9.76
N PHE A 156 -10.21 3.69 9.07
CA PHE A 156 -10.08 2.65 8.06
C PHE A 156 -9.08 3.07 6.98
N GLU A 157 -9.25 4.25 6.39
CA GLU A 157 -8.33 4.72 5.35
C GLU A 157 -6.91 4.93 5.85
N MET A 158 -6.72 5.54 7.02
CA MET A 158 -5.38 5.70 7.60
C MET A 158 -4.67 4.37 7.83
N ARG A 159 -5.40 3.31 8.18
CA ARG A 159 -4.85 1.96 8.31
C ARG A 159 -4.49 1.37 6.95
N ILE A 160 -5.30 1.58 5.90
CA ILE A 160 -4.95 1.16 4.53
C ILE A 160 -3.61 1.77 4.12
N TRP A 161 -3.45 3.08 4.29
CA TRP A 161 -2.19 3.77 3.99
C TRP A 161 -1.03 3.27 4.85
N TYR A 162 -1.25 3.12 6.17
CA TYR A 162 -0.20 2.68 7.09
C TYR A 162 0.26 1.25 6.78
N TYR A 163 -0.64 0.27 6.79
CA TYR A 163 -0.28 -1.12 6.55
C TYR A 163 0.17 -1.33 5.10
N GLY A 164 -0.50 -0.70 4.13
CA GLY A 164 -0.18 -0.81 2.71
C GLY A 164 1.20 -0.25 2.33
N LEU A 165 1.57 0.95 2.79
CA LEU A 165 2.77 1.66 2.33
C LEU A 165 3.83 1.91 3.42
N PHE A 166 3.42 2.25 4.65
CA PHE A 166 4.35 2.77 5.66
C PHE A 166 4.88 1.73 6.65
N MET A 167 4.17 0.61 6.84
CA MET A 167 4.58 -0.47 7.72
C MET A 167 5.87 -1.13 7.20
N ARG A 168 6.92 -1.13 8.01
CA ARG A 168 8.22 -1.74 7.67
C ARG A 168 8.63 -2.92 8.55
N LYS A 169 8.32 -2.86 9.85
CA LYS A 169 8.73 -3.84 10.87
C LYS A 169 7.52 -4.27 11.70
N GLY A 170 6.69 -5.13 11.12
CA GLY A 170 5.43 -5.58 11.73
C GLY A 170 5.66 -6.32 13.05
N GLU A 171 6.78 -7.05 13.16
CA GLU A 171 7.19 -7.80 14.34
C GLU A 171 7.47 -6.94 15.59
N ARG A 172 7.63 -5.62 15.40
CA ARG A 172 7.86 -4.67 16.48
C ARG A 172 6.59 -3.96 16.94
N LEU A 173 5.47 -4.19 16.26
CA LEU A 173 4.20 -3.61 16.63
C LEU A 173 3.74 -4.19 17.96
N ARG A 174 3.25 -3.32 18.84
CA ARG A 174 2.60 -3.70 20.09
C ARG A 174 1.11 -3.43 19.97
N PHE A 175 0.30 -4.29 20.57
CA PHE A 175 -1.15 -4.19 20.55
C PHE A 175 -1.69 -4.28 21.97
N CYS A 176 -2.82 -3.62 22.25
CA CYS A 176 -3.48 -3.74 23.56
C CYS A 176 -4.07 -5.14 23.76
N GLY A 177 -4.04 -5.58 25.01
CA GLY A 177 -4.45 -6.90 25.48
C GLY A 177 -3.29 -7.63 26.17
N GLU A 178 -3.64 -8.55 27.07
CA GLU A 178 -2.68 -9.34 27.84
C GLU A 178 -2.30 -10.64 27.14
N GLN A 179 -3.23 -11.20 26.35
CA GLN A 179 -3.01 -12.39 25.54
C GLN A 179 -3.43 -12.13 24.10
N HIS A 180 -2.65 -12.66 23.16
CA HIS A 180 -2.82 -12.42 21.73
C HIS A 180 -2.93 -13.73 20.96
N PHE A 181 -3.88 -13.78 20.04
CA PHE A 181 -4.17 -14.93 19.19
C PHE A 181 -4.12 -14.51 17.72
N SER A 182 -3.30 -15.21 16.96
CA SER A 182 -3.11 -15.01 15.54
C SER A 182 -4.11 -15.83 14.72
N TYR A 183 -4.25 -15.45 13.45
CA TYR A 183 -5.11 -16.08 12.46
C TYR A 183 -4.49 -16.05 11.06
N ASP A 184 -3.18 -15.80 10.98
CA ASP A 184 -2.46 -15.66 9.72
C ASP A 184 -2.28 -17.00 9.01
N LYS A 185 -2.13 -18.08 9.77
CA LYS A 185 -1.81 -19.42 9.23
C LYS A 185 -3.04 -20.28 9.00
N ASN A 186 -4.16 -19.97 9.65
CA ASN A 186 -5.36 -20.78 9.60
C ASN A 186 -5.83 -21.01 8.15
N HIS A 187 -5.78 -22.28 7.70
CA HIS A 187 -6.05 -22.70 6.32
C HIS A 187 -5.37 -21.84 5.24
N GLY A 188 -4.15 -21.37 5.53
CA GLY A 188 -3.36 -20.58 4.58
C GLY A 188 -3.92 -19.19 4.33
N ASN A 189 -4.67 -18.59 5.27
CA ASN A 189 -5.28 -17.27 5.13
C ASN A 189 -4.34 -16.22 4.49
N VAL A 190 -3.18 -15.97 5.10
CA VAL A 190 -2.21 -15.00 4.58
C VAL A 190 -1.55 -15.47 3.27
N SER A 191 -1.34 -16.78 3.09
CA SER A 191 -0.81 -17.35 1.85
C SER A 191 -1.78 -17.15 0.67
N ASN A 192 -3.07 -17.32 0.90
CA ASN A 192 -4.12 -17.14 -0.10
C ASN A 192 -4.24 -15.66 -0.48
N GLN A 193 -4.16 -14.76 0.50
CA GLN A 193 -4.14 -13.31 0.23
C GLN A 193 -2.91 -12.92 -0.60
N PHE A 194 -1.73 -13.45 -0.27
CA PHE A 194 -0.52 -13.23 -1.06
C PHE A 194 -0.66 -13.75 -2.50
N ALA A 195 -1.24 -14.95 -2.68
CA ALA A 195 -1.48 -15.52 -4.00
C ALA A 195 -2.38 -14.63 -4.86
N ILE A 196 -3.44 -14.05 -4.31
CA ILE A 196 -4.31 -13.09 -5.03
C ILE A 196 -3.54 -11.84 -5.43
N ILE A 197 -2.72 -11.28 -4.52
CA ILE A 197 -1.93 -10.09 -4.82
C ILE A 197 -0.93 -10.37 -5.96
N MET A 198 -0.28 -11.55 -5.95
CA MET A 198 0.61 -11.96 -7.03
C MET A 198 -0.15 -12.19 -8.35
N LEU A 199 -1.31 -12.84 -8.29
CA LEU A 199 -2.15 -13.06 -9.47
C LEU A 199 -2.53 -11.72 -10.13
N MET A 200 -3.01 -10.74 -9.35
CA MET A 200 -3.34 -9.41 -9.87
C MET A 200 -2.11 -8.70 -10.45
N LEU A 201 -0.94 -8.82 -9.80
CA LEU A 201 0.28 -8.22 -10.31
C LEU A 201 0.69 -8.78 -11.69
N PHE A 202 0.51 -10.08 -11.91
CA PHE A 202 0.82 -10.72 -13.20
C PHE A 202 -0.28 -10.52 -14.25
N GLU A 203 -1.53 -10.35 -13.84
CA GLU A 203 -2.66 -10.13 -14.74
C GLU A 203 -2.69 -8.69 -15.28
N MET A 204 -2.25 -7.70 -14.49
CA MET A 204 -2.29 -6.28 -14.85
C MET A 204 -1.68 -5.93 -16.22
N PRO A 205 -0.48 -6.41 -16.62
CA PRO A 205 0.05 -6.13 -17.96
C PRO A 205 -0.80 -6.72 -19.09
N LEU A 206 -1.41 -7.89 -18.85
CA LEU A 206 -2.26 -8.56 -19.82
C LEU A 206 -3.57 -7.78 -19.99
N SER A 207 -4.22 -7.39 -18.89
CA SER A 207 -5.45 -6.60 -18.96
C SER A 207 -5.22 -5.20 -19.52
N HIS A 208 -4.08 -4.56 -19.22
CA HIS A 208 -3.69 -3.30 -19.87
C HIS A 208 -3.58 -3.46 -21.39
N LEU A 209 -2.85 -4.48 -21.87
CA LEU A 209 -2.67 -4.72 -23.30
C LEU A 209 -4.01 -5.01 -23.98
N MET A 210 -4.85 -5.86 -23.38
CA MET A 210 -6.18 -6.15 -23.92
C MET A 210 -7.05 -4.89 -24.01
N LEU A 211 -7.08 -4.07 -22.96
CA LEU A 211 -7.84 -2.82 -22.96
C LEU A 211 -7.29 -1.80 -23.96
N HIS A 212 -5.96 -1.73 -24.11
CA HIS A 212 -5.33 -0.85 -25.09
C HIS A 212 -5.71 -1.23 -26.52
N LEU A 213 -5.82 -2.53 -26.83
CA LEU A 213 -6.19 -3.03 -28.16
C LEU A 213 -7.70 -2.97 -28.43
N MET A 214 -8.54 -3.20 -27.43
CA MET A 214 -10.00 -3.24 -27.60
C MET A 214 -10.69 -1.88 -27.46
N SER A 215 -10.11 -0.96 -26.70
CA SER A 215 -10.77 0.31 -26.38
C SER A 215 -10.50 1.35 -27.47
N ALA A 216 -11.55 2.05 -27.91
CA ALA A 216 -11.42 3.18 -28.82
C ALA A 216 -10.62 4.37 -28.22
N LYS A 217 -10.42 4.39 -26.89
CA LYS A 217 -9.75 5.48 -26.17
C LYS A 217 -8.62 4.93 -25.31
N GLN A 218 -7.39 5.38 -25.57
CA GLN A 218 -6.18 4.91 -24.90
C GLN A 218 -6.13 5.20 -23.39
N TRP A 219 -6.83 6.22 -22.89
CA TRP A 219 -6.83 6.55 -21.46
C TRP A 219 -7.57 5.51 -20.60
N VAL A 220 -8.41 4.66 -21.19
CA VAL A 220 -9.20 3.66 -20.46
C VAL A 220 -8.31 2.61 -19.81
N SER A 221 -7.25 2.15 -20.49
CA SER A 221 -6.29 1.20 -19.91
C SER A 221 -5.54 1.80 -18.72
N TRP A 222 -5.14 3.06 -18.81
CA TRP A 222 -4.49 3.77 -17.70
C TRP A 222 -5.40 3.96 -16.49
N VAL A 223 -6.67 4.28 -16.69
CA VAL A 223 -7.64 4.38 -15.59
C VAL A 223 -7.85 3.01 -14.93
N ALA A 224 -7.95 1.95 -15.73
CA ALA A 224 -8.05 0.59 -15.21
C ALA A 224 -6.81 0.21 -14.37
N ASP A 225 -5.61 0.54 -14.83
CA ASP A 225 -4.37 0.30 -14.09
C ASP A 225 -4.35 1.04 -12.75
N ILE A 226 -4.71 2.32 -12.75
CA ILE A 226 -4.74 3.14 -11.53
C ILE A 226 -5.73 2.55 -10.52
N LEU A 227 -6.92 2.17 -10.97
CA LEU A 227 -7.93 1.53 -10.12
C LEU A 227 -7.46 0.16 -9.61
N THR A 228 -6.74 -0.59 -10.43
CA THR A 228 -6.20 -1.91 -10.06
C THR A 228 -5.09 -1.76 -9.03
N LEU A 229 -4.15 -0.83 -9.23
CA LEU A 229 -3.11 -0.48 -8.25
C LEU A 229 -3.72 0.01 -6.93
N TRP A 230 -4.80 0.80 -7.02
CA TRP A 230 -5.55 1.24 -5.84
C TRP A 230 -6.17 0.05 -5.11
N GLY A 231 -6.85 -0.86 -5.80
CA GLY A 231 -7.39 -2.08 -5.20
C GLY A 231 -6.29 -2.98 -4.59
N MET A 232 -5.15 -3.11 -5.27
CA MET A 232 -4.01 -3.86 -4.77
C MET A 232 -3.45 -3.26 -3.47
N LEU A 233 -3.44 -1.94 -3.32
CA LEU A 233 -3.04 -1.29 -2.07
C LEU A 233 -3.88 -1.78 -0.88
N TYR A 234 -5.20 -1.92 -1.07
CA TYR A 234 -6.10 -2.42 -0.03
C TYR A 234 -5.83 -3.88 0.30
N LEU A 235 -5.55 -4.71 -0.72
CA LEU A 235 -5.18 -6.12 -0.50
C LEU A 235 -3.84 -6.26 0.22
N VAL A 236 -2.84 -5.44 -0.12
CA VAL A 236 -1.54 -5.42 0.57
C VAL A 236 -1.70 -4.97 2.01
N ALA A 237 -2.55 -3.97 2.27
CA ALA A 237 -2.86 -3.53 3.62
C ALA A 237 -3.55 -4.63 4.43
N GLU A 238 -4.54 -5.32 3.85
CA GLU A 238 -5.21 -6.48 4.47
C GLU A 238 -4.21 -7.59 4.77
N TYR A 239 -3.40 -8.00 3.79
CA TYR A 239 -2.36 -9.03 3.94
C TYR A 239 -1.42 -8.75 5.10
N ARG A 240 -0.90 -7.53 5.18
CA ARG A 240 0.02 -7.13 6.25
C ARG A 240 -0.68 -7.03 7.59
N ALA A 241 -1.91 -6.52 7.63
CA ALA A 241 -2.68 -6.45 8.87
C ALA A 241 -3.06 -7.84 9.40
N SER A 242 -3.41 -8.78 8.53
CA SER A 242 -3.70 -10.18 8.90
C SER A 242 -2.52 -10.89 9.54
N GLN A 243 -1.29 -10.52 9.16
CA GLN A 243 -0.07 -11.09 9.75
C GLN A 243 0.18 -10.62 11.18
N TRP A 244 -0.17 -9.36 11.48
CA TRP A 244 0.36 -8.69 12.68
C TRP A 244 -0.70 -8.21 13.65
N ARG A 245 -1.96 -7.98 13.24
CA ARG A 245 -3.03 -7.50 14.14
C ARG A 245 -3.74 -8.67 14.81
N PRO A 246 -3.49 -8.97 16.10
CA PRO A 246 -4.06 -10.15 16.74
C PRO A 246 -5.46 -9.88 17.30
N VAL A 247 -6.24 -10.95 17.43
CA VAL A 247 -7.37 -10.99 18.36
C VAL A 247 -6.80 -11.04 19.76
N SER A 248 -7.23 -10.16 20.67
CA SER A 248 -6.61 -10.02 21.99
C SER A 248 -7.62 -10.11 23.11
N LEU A 249 -7.21 -10.73 24.22
CA LEU A 249 -7.96 -10.73 25.47
C LEU A 249 -7.34 -9.67 26.37
N ASP A 250 -8.12 -8.66 26.71
CA ASP A 250 -7.76 -7.63 27.68
C ASP A 250 -8.45 -7.87 29.03
N ARG A 251 -8.15 -7.08 30.06
CA ARG A 251 -8.67 -7.28 31.42
C ARG A 251 -10.19 -7.31 31.48
N ASP A 252 -10.85 -6.41 30.75
CA ASP A 252 -12.29 -6.21 30.85
C ASP A 252 -13.05 -6.62 29.57
N ALA A 253 -12.34 -6.84 28.46
CA ALA A 253 -12.97 -7.06 27.16
C ALA A 253 -12.14 -7.92 26.20
N LEU A 254 -12.86 -8.58 25.29
CA LEU A 254 -12.34 -9.20 24.07
C LEU A 254 -12.19 -8.15 22.97
N LEU A 255 -10.99 -8.04 22.41
CA LEU A 255 -10.63 -7.12 21.33
C LEU A 255 -10.46 -7.90 20.02
N ILE A 256 -11.44 -7.80 19.12
CA ILE A 256 -11.42 -8.47 17.82
C ILE A 256 -10.85 -7.50 16.77
N ARG A 257 -9.67 -7.84 16.25
CA ARG A 257 -8.99 -7.15 15.15
C ARG A 257 -8.74 -8.18 14.05
N ASN A 258 -9.32 -7.97 12.87
CA ASN A 258 -9.30 -8.95 11.79
C ASN A 258 -9.00 -8.29 10.43
N GLY A 259 -7.72 -8.14 10.11
CA GLY A 259 -7.26 -7.37 8.96
C GLY A 259 -7.57 -5.88 9.08
N VAL A 260 -7.48 -5.10 8.01
CA VAL A 260 -7.93 -3.69 7.95
C VAL A 260 -9.37 -3.58 7.46
N LEU A 261 -9.81 -4.48 6.60
CA LEU A 261 -11.13 -4.45 5.94
C LEU A 261 -12.29 -4.73 6.90
N SER A 262 -12.03 -5.42 8.02
CA SER A 262 -13.03 -5.64 9.05
C SER A 262 -12.98 -4.54 10.10
N ARG A 263 -14.16 -4.05 10.50
CA ARG A 263 -14.26 -3.12 11.62
C ARG A 263 -13.92 -3.81 12.93
N ASP A 264 -13.00 -3.22 13.69
CA ASP A 264 -12.62 -3.69 15.01
C ASP A 264 -13.83 -3.71 15.96
N ARG A 265 -13.82 -4.66 16.89
CA ARG A 265 -14.87 -4.80 17.91
C ARG A 265 -14.24 -4.96 19.29
N VAL A 266 -14.85 -4.29 20.26
CA VAL A 266 -14.57 -4.44 21.69
C VAL A 266 -15.84 -5.03 22.30
N ILE A 267 -15.71 -6.17 22.98
CA ILE A 267 -16.82 -6.91 23.56
C ILE A 267 -16.50 -7.16 25.02
N ALA A 268 -17.28 -6.58 25.92
CA ALA A 268 -17.15 -6.83 27.34
C ALA A 268 -17.54 -8.29 27.68
N TYR A 269 -16.88 -8.88 28.67
CA TYR A 269 -17.05 -10.30 28.99
C TYR A 269 -18.44 -10.64 29.53
N ASP A 270 -19.09 -9.70 30.22
CA ASP A 270 -20.46 -9.82 30.72
C ASP A 270 -21.50 -10.10 29.62
N VAL A 271 -21.26 -9.58 28.41
CA VAL A 271 -22.11 -9.79 27.22
C VAL A 271 -21.93 -11.18 26.61
N ILE A 272 -20.84 -11.89 26.91
CA ILE A 272 -20.56 -13.20 26.33
C ILE A 272 -21.29 -14.28 27.15
N GLU A 273 -22.08 -15.09 26.47
CA GLU A 273 -22.80 -16.22 27.08
C GLU A 273 -21.94 -17.47 27.08
N SER A 274 -21.33 -17.81 25.93
CA SER A 274 -20.51 -19.00 25.80
C SER A 274 -19.56 -18.90 24.61
N VAL A 275 -18.50 -19.72 24.66
CA VAL A 275 -17.55 -19.91 23.57
C VAL A 275 -17.30 -21.40 23.32
N VAL A 276 -17.40 -21.80 22.05
CA VAL A 276 -17.27 -23.19 21.61
C VAL A 276 -16.54 -23.29 20.26
N ARG A 277 -16.03 -24.49 19.95
CA ARG A 277 -15.58 -24.82 18.59
C ARG A 277 -16.77 -24.83 17.63
N CYS A 278 -16.53 -24.40 16.39
CA CYS A 278 -17.53 -24.49 15.33
C CYS A 278 -16.98 -25.17 14.07
N ALA A 279 -17.89 -25.63 13.22
CA ALA A 279 -17.58 -26.13 11.89
C ALA A 279 -17.58 -24.98 10.86
N ASP A 280 -16.86 -25.15 9.75
CA ASP A 280 -16.70 -24.11 8.72
C ASP A 280 -17.91 -23.94 7.77
N ASN A 281 -19.12 -24.30 8.20
CA ASN A 281 -20.34 -24.30 7.37
C ASN A 281 -21.35 -23.18 7.71
N VAL A 282 -20.89 -22.12 8.39
CA VAL A 282 -21.75 -21.04 8.89
C VAL A 282 -22.18 -20.10 7.76
N ARG A 283 -23.49 -20.07 7.47
CA ARG A 283 -24.11 -19.19 6.46
C ARG A 283 -24.26 -17.75 6.97
N ARG A 284 -24.21 -16.78 6.04
CA ARG A 284 -24.51 -15.37 6.35
C ARG A 284 -25.99 -15.24 6.69
N ARG A 285 -26.29 -14.69 7.86
CA ARG A 285 -27.65 -14.35 8.32
C ARG A 285 -27.62 -13.10 9.19
N ARG A 286 -28.78 -12.44 9.34
CA ARG A 286 -28.92 -11.32 10.28
C ARG A 286 -28.57 -11.79 11.69
N GLY A 287 -27.78 -10.98 12.40
CA GLY A 287 -27.31 -11.28 13.75
C GLY A 287 -26.07 -12.17 13.86
N ILE A 288 -25.50 -12.59 12.73
CA ILE A 288 -24.25 -13.34 12.69
C ILE A 288 -23.12 -12.44 12.16
N LEU A 289 -22.05 -12.27 12.95
CA LEU A 289 -20.78 -11.70 12.48
C LEU A 289 -19.78 -12.82 12.21
N ARG A 290 -19.04 -12.73 11.10
CA ARG A 290 -18.04 -13.73 10.70
C ARG A 290 -16.74 -13.06 10.32
N PHE A 291 -15.68 -13.40 11.04
CA PHE A 291 -14.32 -12.96 10.79
C PHE A 291 -13.52 -14.14 10.22
N ARG A 292 -13.85 -14.50 8.96
CA ARG A 292 -13.25 -15.64 8.24
C ARG A 292 -11.96 -15.27 7.49
N GLN A 293 -11.93 -14.07 6.89
CA GLN A 293 -10.99 -13.71 5.82
C GLN A 293 -10.89 -14.83 4.76
N MET A 294 -9.68 -15.28 4.42
CA MET A 294 -9.41 -16.38 3.49
C MET A 294 -9.04 -17.70 4.20
N GLY A 295 -9.35 -17.81 5.50
CA GLY A 295 -9.21 -19.04 6.28
C GLY A 295 -10.55 -19.76 6.49
N SER A 296 -10.63 -20.56 7.56
CA SER A 296 -11.85 -21.26 7.97
C SER A 296 -12.33 -20.78 9.34
N LEU A 297 -13.64 -20.80 9.56
CA LEU A 297 -14.23 -20.53 10.88
C LEU A 297 -14.03 -21.75 11.78
N ASN A 298 -13.57 -21.51 13.00
CA ASN A 298 -13.31 -22.58 13.97
C ASN A 298 -13.68 -22.24 15.41
N VAL A 299 -14.08 -21.00 15.71
CA VAL A 299 -14.60 -20.58 17.01
C VAL A 299 -15.93 -19.85 16.85
N GLU A 300 -16.88 -20.16 17.72
CA GLU A 300 -18.16 -19.48 17.89
C GLU A 300 -18.25 -18.86 19.28
N ILE A 301 -18.66 -17.59 19.34
CA ILE A 301 -18.95 -16.84 20.54
C ILE A 301 -20.43 -16.48 20.49
N ARG A 302 -21.18 -16.93 21.49
CA ARG A 302 -22.59 -16.57 21.68
C ARG A 302 -22.69 -15.38 22.61
N LEU A 303 -23.50 -14.41 22.25
CA LEU A 303 -23.75 -13.21 23.04
C LEU A 303 -25.10 -13.34 23.74
N ARG A 304 -25.18 -12.85 24.97
CA ARG A 304 -26.42 -12.77 25.73
C ARG A 304 -27.44 -11.89 25.02
N ASP A 305 -28.72 -12.22 25.20
CA ASP A 305 -29.82 -11.44 24.65
C ASP A 305 -29.77 -9.99 25.11
N GLY A 306 -29.79 -9.07 24.15
CA GLY A 306 -29.74 -7.62 24.42
C GLY A 306 -28.33 -7.00 24.45
N GLY A 307 -27.27 -7.80 24.58
CA GLY A 307 -25.91 -7.26 24.78
C GLY A 307 -25.31 -6.56 23.55
N MET A 308 -25.66 -6.98 22.33
CA MET A 308 -25.16 -6.32 21.11
C MET A 308 -26.13 -6.40 19.92
N ARG A 309 -27.41 -6.06 20.13
CA ARG A 309 -28.46 -6.17 19.09
C ARG A 309 -28.06 -5.46 17.78
N PRO A 310 -28.28 -6.07 16.60
CA PRO A 310 -28.96 -7.36 16.37
C PRO A 310 -28.04 -8.59 16.42
N ILE A 311 -26.78 -8.45 16.83
CA ILE A 311 -25.76 -9.51 16.81
C ILE A 311 -25.95 -10.44 17.99
N THR A 312 -26.06 -11.74 17.71
CA THR A 312 -26.19 -12.81 18.71
C THR A 312 -25.03 -13.79 18.63
N HIS A 313 -24.39 -13.94 17.47
CA HIS A 313 -23.29 -14.88 17.27
C HIS A 313 -22.12 -14.22 16.56
N ILE A 314 -20.92 -14.51 17.01
CA ILE A 314 -19.66 -14.10 16.40
C ILE A 314 -18.83 -15.32 16.11
N TYR A 315 -18.36 -15.43 14.87
CA TYR A 315 -17.51 -16.53 14.43
C TYR A 315 -16.13 -16.01 14.08
N LEU A 316 -15.09 -16.66 14.60
CA LEU A 316 -13.70 -16.31 14.39
C LEU A 316 -12.97 -17.44 13.64
N SER A 317 -11.94 -17.03 12.91
CA SER A 317 -10.89 -17.86 12.36
C SER A 317 -9.64 -17.62 13.21
N LEU A 318 -9.10 -18.64 13.88
CA LEU A 318 -7.89 -18.52 14.71
C LEU A 318 -6.91 -19.67 14.43
N ASP A 319 -5.62 -19.45 14.65
CA ASP A 319 -4.59 -20.50 14.48
C ASP A 319 -4.60 -21.51 15.63
N LYS A 320 -4.86 -21.03 16.86
CA LYS A 320 -4.92 -21.83 18.09
C LYS A 320 -6.28 -21.69 18.77
N PRO A 321 -7.35 -22.22 18.15
CA PRO A 321 -8.71 -22.05 18.65
C PRO A 321 -8.94 -22.65 20.04
N ASP A 322 -8.39 -23.81 20.38
CA ASP A 322 -8.59 -24.40 21.73
C ASP A 322 -7.96 -23.53 22.83
N ALA A 323 -6.72 -23.09 22.63
CA ALA A 323 -6.05 -22.20 23.56
C ALA A 323 -6.81 -20.88 23.75
N PHE A 324 -7.43 -20.35 22.69
CA PHE A 324 -8.28 -19.17 22.78
C PHE A 324 -9.56 -19.45 23.57
N ILE A 325 -10.22 -20.57 23.31
CA ILE A 325 -11.47 -20.98 23.99
C ILE A 325 -11.21 -21.12 25.50
N ASP A 326 -10.14 -21.82 25.88
CA ASP A 326 -9.78 -22.03 27.28
C ASP A 326 -9.45 -20.71 27.98
N ALA A 327 -8.66 -19.85 27.32
CA ALA A 327 -8.30 -18.55 27.85
C ALA A 327 -9.50 -17.61 27.98
N LEU A 328 -10.44 -17.64 27.03
CA LEU A 328 -11.65 -16.82 27.11
C LEU A 328 -12.57 -17.33 28.21
N ARG A 329 -12.76 -18.65 28.36
CA ARG A 329 -13.58 -19.24 29.43
C ARG A 329 -13.05 -18.91 30.82
N ALA A 330 -11.74 -18.79 30.99
CA ALA A 330 -11.15 -18.37 32.27
C ALA A 330 -11.47 -16.91 32.65
N ARG A 331 -12.02 -16.11 31.73
CA ARG A 331 -12.39 -14.69 31.92
C ARG A 331 -13.91 -14.46 31.94
N LEU A 332 -14.71 -15.51 31.66
CA LEU A 332 -16.17 -15.51 31.77
C LEU A 332 -16.58 -15.99 33.16
#